data_AF-A0A062V397-F1
#
_entry.id   AF-A0A062V397-F1
#
_cell.length_a   1.000
_cell.length_b   1.000
_cell.length_c   1.000
_cell.angle_alpha   90.00
_cell.angle_beta   90.00
_cell.angle_gamma   90.00
#
_symmetry.space_group_name_H-M   'P 1'
#
loop_
_entity.id
_entity.type
_entity.pdbx_description
1 polymer ?
#
loop_
_entity_poly.entity_id
_entity_poly.type
_entity_poly.pdbx_seq_one_letter_code
_entity_poly.pdbx_strand_id
1 'polypeptide(L)'
;MLAKIRYASQRKKIMDVLLNPDATHDQRLWMVGFLIYVGYTASGILSIITQLNQWSNFSPWKTRYQVHWLVSQHSRDLKDKARSAEIYDSFRENYLKAIAKRASEEPMSPIERCDLACKKCRTATCMDHYKALKKLVGWK
;
A
#
# COMPACT_ATOMS: atom_id res chain seq x y z
N MET A 1 -8.13 12.25 21.81
CA MET A 1 -7.12 11.16 21.80
C MET A 1 -7.19 10.23 20.57
N LEU A 2 -8.32 10.08 19.87
CA LEU A 2 -8.42 9.27 18.62
C LEU A 2 -8.88 10.09 17.40
N ALA A 3 -8.40 11.34 17.26
CA ALA A 3 -8.94 12.31 16.30
C ALA A 3 -8.73 11.94 14.82
N LYS A 4 -7.69 11.17 14.48
CA LYS A 4 -7.42 10.76 13.09
C LYS A 4 -8.41 9.70 12.57
N ILE A 5 -9.18 9.07 13.45
CA ILE A 5 -10.11 8.00 13.10
C ILE A 5 -11.48 8.61 12.82
N ARG A 6 -11.87 8.68 11.55
CA ARG A 6 -13.13 9.32 11.16
C ARG A 6 -14.35 8.62 11.74
N TYR A 7 -14.45 7.30 11.58
CA TYR A 7 -15.67 6.54 11.89
C TYR A 7 -15.78 6.16 13.38
N ALA A 8 -16.93 6.44 13.99
CA ALA A 8 -17.20 6.13 15.39
C ALA A 8 -17.12 4.62 15.70
N SER A 9 -17.57 3.78 14.75
CA SER A 9 -17.51 2.33 14.87
C SER A 9 -16.07 1.80 15.01
N GLN A 10 -15.11 2.41 14.31
CA GLN A 10 -13.69 2.04 14.41
C GLN A 10 -13.10 2.48 15.75
N ARG A 11 -13.46 3.69 16.22
CA ARG A 11 -13.04 4.16 17.56
C ARG A 11 -13.58 3.22 18.64
N LYS A 12 -14.84 2.79 18.55
CA LYS A 12 -15.44 1.83 19.47
C LYS A 12 -14.63 0.52 19.51
N LYS A 13 -14.32 -0.09 18.37
CA LYS A 13 -13.52 -1.32 18.32
C LYS A 13 -12.15 -1.18 18.99
N ILE A 14 -11.48 -0.04 18.83
CA ILE A 14 -10.21 0.23 19.51
C ILE A 14 -10.41 0.35 21.02
N MET A 15 -11.43 1.07 21.45
CA MET A 15 -11.76 1.17 22.88
C MET A 15 -12.12 -0.20 23.46
N ASP A 16 -12.85 -1.04 22.74
CA ASP A 16 -13.19 -2.40 23.16
C ASP A 16 -11.91 -3.24 23.39
N VAL A 17 -10.86 -3.05 22.58
CA VAL A 17 -9.55 -3.71 22.80
C VAL A 17 -8.79 -3.09 23.97
N LEU A 18 -8.77 -1.77 24.10
CA LEU A 18 -8.04 -1.08 25.18
C LEU A 18 -8.64 -1.39 26.55
N LEU A 19 -9.97 -1.39 26.64
CA LEU A 19 -10.70 -1.56 27.90
C LEU A 19 -10.98 -3.01 28.27
N ASN A 20 -10.64 -3.98 27.41
CA ASN A 20 -10.78 -5.40 27.73
C ASN A 20 -9.51 -5.91 28.46
N PRO A 21 -9.60 -6.28 29.76
CA PRO A 21 -8.46 -6.79 30.51
C PRO A 21 -7.81 -8.03 29.89
N ASP A 22 -8.63 -8.84 29.23
CA ASP A 22 -8.25 -10.11 28.62
C ASP A 22 -8.08 -10.01 27.10
N ALA A 23 -7.87 -8.79 26.59
CA ALA A 23 -7.61 -8.57 25.17
C ALA A 23 -6.48 -9.48 24.67
N THR A 24 -6.75 -10.28 23.64
CA THR A 24 -5.79 -11.26 23.13
C THR A 24 -4.60 -10.58 22.45
N HIS A 25 -3.51 -11.32 22.27
CA HIS A 25 -2.35 -10.81 21.53
C HIS A 25 -2.74 -10.29 20.13
N ASP A 26 -3.55 -11.06 19.39
CA ASP A 26 -3.98 -10.73 18.03
C ASP A 26 -4.86 -9.48 17.99
N GLN A 27 -5.75 -9.30 18.96
CA GLN A 27 -6.57 -8.08 19.07
C GLN A 27 -5.70 -6.84 19.29
N ARG A 28 -4.67 -6.95 20.14
CA ARG A 28 -3.72 -5.86 20.38
C ARG A 28 -2.85 -5.58 19.15
N LEU A 29 -2.38 -6.62 18.47
CA LEU A 29 -1.63 -6.48 17.22
C LEU A 29 -2.47 -5.81 16.13
N TRP A 30 -3.70 -6.26 15.94
CA TRP A 30 -4.65 -5.66 15.01
C TRP A 30 -4.86 -4.18 15.30
N MET A 31 -5.10 -3.84 16.57
CA MET A 31 -5.32 -2.45 17.00
C MET A 31 -4.10 -1.57 16.69
N VAL A 32 -2.89 -2.04 17.04
CA VAL A 32 -1.64 -1.30 16.76
C VAL A 32 -1.44 -1.15 15.24
N GLY A 33 -1.61 -2.23 14.47
CA GLY A 33 -1.53 -2.19 13.01
C GLY A 33 -2.52 -1.20 12.38
N PHE A 34 -3.75 -1.15 12.89
CA PHE A 34 -4.75 -0.17 12.45
C PHE A 34 -4.34 1.27 12.79
N LEU A 35 -3.81 1.52 13.99
CA LEU A 35 -3.33 2.85 14.37
C LEU A 35 -2.14 3.30 13.50
N ILE A 36 -1.24 2.38 13.15
CA ILE A 36 -0.15 2.64 12.20
C ILE A 36 -0.71 3.02 10.83
N TYR A 37 -1.66 2.23 10.31
CA TYR A 37 -2.31 2.50 9.02
C TYR A 37 -2.99 3.88 8.95
N VAL A 38 -3.63 4.30 10.06
CA VAL A 38 -4.24 5.64 10.17
C VAL A 38 -3.19 6.77 10.34
N GLY A 39 -1.91 6.41 10.48
CA GLY A 39 -0.80 7.36 10.53
C GLY A 39 -0.45 7.85 11.93
N TYR A 40 -0.70 7.05 12.97
CA TYR A 40 -0.13 7.32 14.29
C TYR A 40 1.34 6.90 14.35
N THR A 41 2.17 7.71 15.02
CA THR A 41 3.56 7.38 15.29
C THR A 41 3.68 6.38 16.43
N ALA A 42 4.84 5.72 16.57
CA ALA A 42 5.11 4.85 17.72
C ALA A 42 4.85 5.55 19.07
N SER A 43 5.30 6.80 19.22
CA SER A 43 5.06 7.59 20.42
C SER A 43 3.57 7.88 20.66
N GLY A 44 2.83 8.23 19.60
CA GLY A 44 1.39 8.45 19.69
C GLY A 44 0.62 7.19 20.10
N ILE A 45 0.98 6.04 19.52
CA ILE A 45 0.39 4.74 19.86
C ILE A 45 0.67 4.39 21.33
N LEU A 46 1.92 4.53 21.77
CA LEU A 46 2.29 4.25 23.16
C LEU A 46 1.60 5.17 24.16
N SER A 47 1.41 6.45 23.79
CA SER A 47 0.65 7.40 24.59
C SER A 47 -0.81 6.95 24.76
N ILE A 48 -1.44 6.51 23.67
CA ILE A 48 -2.83 6.01 23.70
C ILE A 48 -2.93 4.78 24.59
N ILE A 49 -2.05 3.79 24.40
CA ILE A 49 -2.07 2.54 25.17
C ILE A 49 -1.84 2.84 26.65
N THR A 50 -0.77 3.56 26.99
CA THR A 50 -0.42 3.85 28.39
C THR A 50 -1.53 4.57 29.14
N GLN A 51 -2.28 5.45 28.47
CA GLN A 51 -3.33 6.24 29.11
C GLN A 51 -4.67 5.51 29.24
N LEU A 52 -4.98 4.58 28.32
CA LEU A 52 -6.34 4.04 28.19
C LEU A 52 -6.45 2.53 28.42
N ASN A 53 -5.36 1.79 28.38
CA ASN A 53 -5.44 0.33 28.48
C ASN A 53 -5.83 -0.14 29.89
N GLN A 54 -6.55 -1.26 29.95
CA GLN A 54 -6.90 -1.98 31.18
C GLN A 54 -6.38 -3.42 31.17
N TRP A 55 -5.35 -3.72 30.37
CA TRP A 55 -4.88 -5.09 30.17
C TRP A 55 -4.26 -5.68 31.44
N SER A 56 -4.76 -6.84 31.87
CA SER A 56 -4.34 -7.50 33.10
C SER A 56 -2.85 -7.86 33.12
N ASN A 57 -2.27 -8.13 31.95
CA ASN A 57 -0.87 -8.49 31.74
C ASN A 57 -0.06 -7.37 31.06
N PHE A 58 -0.45 -6.10 31.22
CA PHE A 58 0.28 -4.98 30.63
C PHE A 58 1.73 -4.94 31.10
N SER A 59 2.66 -4.84 30.15
CA SER A 59 4.08 -4.62 30.43
C SER A 59 4.57 -3.47 29.56
N PRO A 60 4.88 -2.30 30.16
CA PRO A 60 5.30 -1.11 29.42
C PRO A 60 6.50 -1.38 28.49
N TRP A 61 7.47 -2.15 28.98
CA TRP A 61 8.66 -2.51 28.20
C TRP A 61 8.34 -3.41 27.01
N LYS A 62 7.57 -4.50 27.22
CA LYS A 62 7.20 -5.42 26.14
C LYS A 62 6.36 -4.71 25.07
N THR A 63 5.38 -3.91 25.52
CA THR A 63 4.53 -3.14 24.61
C THR A 63 5.31 -2.11 23.81
N ARG A 64 6.23 -1.39 24.45
CA ARG A 64 7.14 -0.47 23.75
C ARG A 64 7.94 -1.17 22.66
N TYR A 65 8.57 -2.30 22.99
CA TYR A 65 9.34 -3.09 22.03
C TYR A 65 8.47 -3.54 20.84
N GLN A 66 7.29 -4.10 21.10
CA GLN A 66 6.38 -4.58 20.06
C GLN A 66 5.88 -3.46 19.14
N VAL A 67 5.49 -2.31 19.70
CA VAL A 67 5.03 -1.16 18.89
C VAL A 67 6.15 -0.64 17.99
N HIS A 68 7.38 -0.49 18.51
CA HIS A 68 8.51 -0.05 17.68
C HIS A 68 8.82 -1.05 16.57
N TRP A 69 8.79 -2.35 16.88
CA TRP A 69 9.02 -3.39 15.89
C TRP A 69 7.98 -3.35 14.77
N LEU A 70 6.69 -3.24 15.10
CA LEU A 70 5.60 -3.15 14.11
C LEU A 70 5.73 -1.91 13.21
N VAL A 71 6.03 -0.75 13.79
CA VAL A 71 6.24 0.49 13.02
C VAL A 71 7.43 0.36 12.06
N SER A 72 8.50 -0.29 12.50
CA SER A 72 9.68 -0.58 11.68
C SER A 72 9.36 -1.55 10.53
N GLN A 73 8.57 -2.60 10.79
CA GLN A 73 8.11 -3.52 9.75
C GLN A 73 7.24 -2.80 8.72
N HIS A 74 6.24 -2.04 9.17
CA HIS A 74 5.37 -1.28 8.27
C HIS A 74 6.15 -0.30 7.38
N SER A 75 7.16 0.37 7.95
CA SER A 75 8.02 1.29 7.19
C SER A 75 8.84 0.57 6.12
N ARG A 76 9.27 -0.68 6.37
CA ARG A 76 9.96 -1.52 5.39
C ARG A 76 9.01 -1.96 4.28
N ASP A 77 7.82 -2.44 4.63
CA ASP A 77 6.81 -2.85 3.65
C ASP A 77 6.43 -1.71 2.70
N LEU A 78 6.31 -0.48 3.21
CA LEU A 78 6.04 0.69 2.38
C LEU A 78 7.20 1.00 1.41
N LYS A 79 8.45 0.87 1.87
CA LYS A 79 9.64 1.05 1.02
C LYS A 79 9.74 -0.03 -0.05
N ASP A 80 9.45 -1.28 0.31
CA ASP A 80 9.49 -2.39 -0.63
C ASP A 80 8.40 -2.24 -1.69
N LYS A 81 7.18 -1.82 -1.30
CA LYS A 81 6.11 -1.49 -2.25
C LYS A 81 6.49 -0.34 -3.19
N ALA A 82 7.10 0.73 -2.66
CA ALA A 82 7.57 1.84 -3.48
C ALA A 82 8.65 1.37 -4.48
N ARG A 83 9.61 0.59 -4.02
CA ARG A 83 10.65 -0.01 -4.87
C ARG A 83 10.07 -0.91 -5.95
N SER A 84 9.09 -1.76 -5.62
CA SER A 84 8.41 -2.60 -6.61
C SER A 84 7.65 -1.76 -7.65
N ALA A 85 7.04 -0.65 -7.25
CA ALA A 85 6.38 0.27 -8.18
C ALA A 85 7.39 0.93 -9.13
N GLU A 86 8.52 1.41 -8.61
CA GLU A 86 9.61 1.97 -9.43
C GLU A 86 10.17 0.96 -10.45
N ILE A 87 10.35 -0.30 -10.03
CA ILE A 87 10.78 -1.38 -10.93
C ILE A 87 9.74 -1.62 -12.03
N TYR A 88 8.46 -1.65 -11.67
CA TYR A 88 7.37 -1.83 -12.63
C TYR A 88 7.31 -0.68 -13.64
N ASP A 89 7.43 0.56 -13.18
CA ASP A 89 7.41 1.74 -14.05
C ASP A 89 8.61 1.75 -15.00
N SER A 90 9.80 1.45 -14.51
CA SER A 90 11.01 1.29 -15.34
C SER A 90 10.84 0.19 -16.41
N PHE A 91 10.29 -0.97 -16.03
CA PHE A 91 10.01 -2.05 -16.96
C PHE A 91 8.99 -1.63 -18.02
N ARG A 92 7.91 -0.96 -17.61
CA ARG A 92 6.86 -0.43 -18.51
C ARG A 92 7.44 0.56 -19.51
N GLU A 93 8.28 1.49 -19.07
CA GLU A 93 8.94 2.45 -19.97
C GLU A 93 9.83 1.75 -21.00
N ASN A 94 10.65 0.79 -20.57
CA ASN A 94 11.51 0.03 -21.48
C ASN A 94 10.71 -0.76 -22.50
N TYR A 95 9.60 -1.38 -22.09
CA TYR A 95 8.70 -2.09 -22.99
C TYR A 95 8.07 -1.15 -24.03
N LEU A 96 7.58 0.02 -23.62
CA LEU A 96 7.00 1.01 -24.53
C LEU A 96 8.04 1.55 -25.52
N LYS A 97 9.28 1.81 -25.09
CA LYS A 97 10.39 2.22 -25.97
C LYS A 97 10.70 1.13 -27.01
N ALA A 98 10.72 -0.14 -26.61
CA ALA A 98 10.95 -1.26 -27.53
C ALA A 98 9.84 -1.39 -28.58
N ILE A 99 8.57 -1.21 -28.19
CA ILE A 99 7.44 -1.18 -29.15
C ILE A 99 7.59 -0.01 -30.12
N ALA A 100 7.88 1.20 -29.61
CA ALA A 100 8.02 2.38 -30.44
C ALA A 100 9.13 2.23 -31.48
N LYS A 101 10.30 1.68 -31.07
CA LYS A 101 11.41 1.38 -31.98
C LYS A 101 10.99 0.40 -33.08
N ARG A 102 10.31 -0.69 -32.72
CA ARG A 102 9.83 -1.69 -33.68
C ARG A 102 8.82 -1.11 -34.66
N ALA A 103 7.93 -0.23 -34.17
CA ALA A 103 6.96 0.48 -35.00
C ALA A 103 7.58 1.50 -35.96
N SER A 104 8.77 2.03 -35.68
CA SER A 104 9.51 2.89 -36.60
C SER A 104 10.31 2.13 -37.66
N GLU A 105 10.66 0.87 -37.40
CA GLU A 105 11.53 0.07 -38.28
C GLU A 105 10.74 -0.82 -39.25
N GLU A 106 9.49 -1.19 -38.94
CA GLU A 106 8.63 -2.04 -39.78
C GLU A 106 7.27 -1.35 -40.03
N PRO A 107 6.78 -1.25 -41.29
CA PRO A 107 5.43 -0.77 -41.56
C PRO A 107 4.39 -1.81 -41.13
N MET A 108 4.09 -1.86 -39.83
CA MET A 108 3.05 -2.74 -39.29
C MET A 108 1.67 -2.36 -39.82
N SER A 109 0.85 -3.34 -40.17
CA SER A 109 -0.55 -3.09 -40.51
C SER A 109 -1.37 -2.64 -39.28
N PRO A 110 -2.50 -1.92 -39.46
CA PRO A 110 -3.36 -1.50 -38.34
C PRO A 110 -3.84 -2.66 -37.44
N ILE A 111 -3.96 -3.87 -37.98
CA ILE A 111 -4.38 -5.07 -37.25
C ILE A 111 -3.26 -5.59 -36.35
N GLU A 112 -2.02 -5.66 -36.86
CA GLU A 112 -0.84 -6.05 -36.06
C GLU A 112 -0.54 -5.04 -34.94
N ARG A 113 -0.82 -3.75 -35.17
CA ARG A 113 -0.72 -2.70 -34.14
C ARG A 113 -1.70 -2.90 -32.99
N CYS A 114 -2.93 -3.32 -33.30
CA CYS A 114 -3.96 -3.59 -32.29
C CYS A 114 -3.64 -4.88 -31.51
N ASP A 115 -3.19 -5.91 -32.21
CA ASP A 115 -2.77 -7.19 -31.61
C ASP A 115 -1.56 -7.04 -30.69
N LEU A 116 -0.57 -6.21 -31.03
CA LEU A 116 0.60 -5.97 -30.18
C LEU A 116 0.23 -5.25 -28.88
N ALA A 117 -0.75 -4.33 -28.92
CA ALA A 117 -1.27 -3.66 -27.74
C ALA A 117 -2.13 -4.58 -26.87
N CYS A 118 -2.80 -5.57 -27.48
CA CYS A 118 -3.84 -6.39 -26.83
C CYS A 118 -3.35 -7.79 -26.37
N LYS A 119 -2.44 -8.46 -27.10
CA LYS A 119 -2.06 -9.88 -26.86
C LYS A 119 -1.38 -10.15 -25.51
N LYS A 120 -0.92 -9.14 -24.77
CA LYS A 120 -0.34 -9.31 -23.42
C LYS A 120 -1.21 -8.84 -22.27
N CYS A 121 -2.33 -8.15 -22.51
CA CYS A 121 -3.12 -7.52 -21.44
C CYS A 121 -4.55 -8.08 -21.42
N ARG A 122 -4.76 -9.17 -20.67
CA ARG A 122 -6.10 -9.73 -20.40
C ARG A 122 -6.88 -8.92 -19.33
N THR A 123 -6.70 -7.61 -19.25
CA THR A 123 -7.38 -6.74 -18.26
C THR A 123 -7.68 -5.35 -18.82
N ALA A 124 -8.57 -4.62 -18.14
CA ALA A 124 -9.20 -3.34 -18.54
C ALA A 124 -8.24 -2.15 -18.78
N THR A 125 -6.92 -2.31 -18.68
CA THR A 125 -5.89 -1.26 -18.84
C THR A 125 -5.45 -1.02 -20.29
N CYS A 126 -6.05 -1.73 -21.26
CA CYS A 126 -5.67 -1.69 -22.67
C CYS A 126 -5.82 -0.28 -23.29
N MET A 127 -6.86 0.47 -22.90
CA MET A 127 -7.10 1.84 -23.41
C MET A 127 -6.05 2.86 -22.96
N ASP A 128 -5.49 2.72 -21.76
CA ASP A 128 -4.47 3.64 -21.26
C ASP A 128 -3.10 3.36 -21.88
N HIS A 129 -2.77 2.09 -22.15
CA HIS A 129 -1.59 1.73 -22.94
C HIS A 129 -1.70 2.18 -24.40
N TYR A 130 -2.88 2.03 -25.01
CA TYR A 130 -3.13 2.51 -26.37
C TYR A 130 -2.99 4.04 -26.46
N LYS A 131 -3.57 4.80 -25.52
CA LYS A 131 -3.40 6.26 -25.46
C LYS A 131 -1.94 6.68 -25.27
N ALA A 132 -1.20 5.97 -24.41
CA ALA A 132 0.22 6.25 -24.16
C ALA A 132 1.08 5.98 -25.41
N LEU A 133 0.86 4.85 -26.08
CA LEU A 133 1.50 4.54 -27.36
C LEU A 133 1.14 5.59 -28.42
N LYS A 134 -0.15 5.89 -28.59
CA LYS A 134 -0.64 6.88 -29.56
C LYS A 134 0.07 8.23 -29.41
N LYS A 135 0.30 8.69 -28.17
CA LYS A 135 1.03 9.91 -27.85
C LYS A 135 2.53 9.82 -28.17
N LEU A 136 3.18 8.69 -27.89
CA LEU A 136 4.64 8.51 -28.07
C LEU A 136 5.06 8.43 -29.54
N VAL A 137 4.27 7.78 -30.39
CA VAL A 137 4.58 7.61 -31.82
C VAL A 137 3.90 8.65 -32.72
N GLY A 138 3.26 9.69 -32.14
CA GLY A 138 2.65 10.78 -32.90
C GLY A 138 1.47 10.35 -33.78
N TRP A 139 0.76 9.29 -33.38
CA TRP A 139 -0.38 8.76 -34.12
C TRP A 139 -1.60 9.68 -33.93
N LYS A 140 -2.14 10.26 -35.02
CA LYS A 140 -3.38 11.07 -34.98
C LYS A 140 -4.63 10.20 -34.80
#